data_AF-A0A086ZTS3-F1
#
_entry.id   AF-A0A086ZTS3-F1
#
_cell.length_a   1.000
_cell.length_b   1.000
_cell.length_c   1.000
_cell.angle_alpha   90.00
_cell.angle_beta   90.00
_cell.angle_gamma   90.00
#
_symmetry.space_group_name_H-M   'P 1'
#
loop_
_entity.id
_entity.type
_entity.pdbx_description
1 polymer ?
#
loop_
_entity_poly.entity_id
_entity_poly.type
_entity_poly.pdbx_seq_one_letter_code
_entity_poly.pdbx_strand_id
1 'polypeptide(L)'
;MPTGKKTATIESKTLSIAIKRAMAVRNIRTRSLAEESGVPYGTLRRILELNTVADYEQLRKIADALRMPLSSIIADAERLTQDEGVVEDYLSSELAPERTNNRDINAARNLLRQGNDDIDIDSWANQIKAENSMRTNN
;
A
#
# COMPACT_ATOMS: atom_id res chain seq x y z
N MET A 1 -19.14 -4.40 16.48
CA MET A 1 -18.61 -3.01 16.48
C MET A 1 -18.22 -2.66 15.05
N PRO A 2 -18.68 -1.54 14.48
CA PRO A 2 -18.24 -1.12 13.16
C PRO A 2 -16.81 -0.61 13.31
N THR A 3 -15.82 -1.45 13.00
CA THR A 3 -14.43 -1.02 12.84
C THR A 3 -14.35 -0.27 11.52
N GLY A 4 -14.77 0.99 11.53
CA GLY A 4 -14.60 1.89 10.39
C GLY A 4 -13.12 1.90 10.02
N LYS A 5 -12.78 1.27 8.90
CA LYS A 5 -11.43 1.35 8.32
C LYS A 5 -11.21 2.85 8.08
N LYS A 6 -10.29 3.47 8.84
CA LYS A 6 -9.80 4.81 8.53
C LYS A 6 -9.00 4.66 7.24
N THR A 7 -9.64 4.88 6.09
CA THR A 7 -8.97 4.94 4.80
C THR A 7 -7.96 6.07 4.87
N ALA A 8 -6.69 5.74 4.66
CA ALA A 8 -5.63 6.73 4.56
C ALA A 8 -5.92 7.59 3.33
N THR A 9 -5.89 8.91 3.47
CA THR A 9 -6.09 9.80 2.33
C THR A 9 -4.76 10.03 1.63
N ILE A 10 -4.80 10.56 0.41
CA ILE A 10 -3.56 10.92 -0.31
C ILE A 10 -2.77 11.95 0.49
N GLU A 11 -3.43 12.89 1.16
CA GLU A 11 -2.80 13.91 2.00
C GLU A 11 -2.11 13.32 3.22
N SER A 12 -2.73 12.34 3.89
CA SER A 12 -2.09 11.71 5.05
C SER A 12 -0.89 10.85 4.63
N LYS A 13 -0.94 10.26 3.43
CA LYS A 13 0.19 9.56 2.81
C LYS A 13 1.32 10.53 2.44
N THR A 14 1.04 11.61 1.72
CA THR A 14 2.07 12.59 1.30
C THR A 14 2.70 13.30 2.49
N LEU A 15 1.92 13.58 3.54
CA LEU A 15 2.44 14.12 4.79
C LEU A 15 3.43 13.17 5.45
N SER A 16 3.14 11.86 5.49
CA SER A 16 4.07 10.86 6.02
C SER A 16 5.39 10.82 5.21
N ILE A 17 5.31 10.99 3.89
CA ILE A 17 6.46 11.00 2.98
C ILE A 17 7.30 12.26 3.21
N ALA A 18 6.66 13.44 3.32
CA ALA A 18 7.33 14.70 3.61
C ALA A 18 8.11 14.64 4.94
N ILE A 19 7.49 14.09 5.99
CA ILE A 19 8.16 13.90 7.28
C ILE A 19 9.36 12.93 7.13
N LYS A 20 9.21 11.80 6.42
CA LYS A 20 10.32 10.86 6.17
C LYS A 20 11.46 11.48 5.37
N ARG A 21 11.16 12.31 4.36
CA ARG A 21 12.17 13.07 3.60
C ARG A 21 12.91 14.04 4.52
N ALA A 22 12.18 14.79 5.35
CA ALA A 22 12.78 15.71 6.31
C ALA A 22 13.69 15.00 7.34
N MET A 23 13.29 13.81 7.80
CA MET A 23 14.09 12.93 8.65
C MET A 23 15.37 12.46 7.95
N ALA A 24 15.27 12.00 6.70
CA ALA A 24 16.41 11.53 5.93
C ALA A 24 17.45 12.64 5.71
N VAL A 25 17.01 13.85 5.36
CA VAL A 25 17.89 15.02 5.20
C VAL A 25 18.65 15.36 6.48
N ARG A 26 18.04 15.13 7.65
CA ARG A 26 18.62 15.44 8.97
C ARG A 26 19.28 14.24 9.64
N ASN A 27 19.25 13.08 9.00
CA ASN A 27 19.75 11.82 9.55
C ASN A 27 19.14 11.46 10.93
N ILE A 28 17.85 11.76 11.13
CA ILE A 28 17.12 11.47 12.37
C ILE A 28 16.34 10.17 12.21
N ARG A 29 16.51 9.23 13.14
CA ARG A 29 15.75 7.97 13.18
C ARG A 29 14.40 8.18 13.89
N THR A 30 13.41 7.35 13.59
CA THR A 30 12.06 7.45 14.16
C THR A 30 12.04 7.42 15.69
N ARG A 31 12.87 6.58 16.33
CA ARG A 31 12.97 6.54 17.80
C ARG A 31 13.52 7.87 18.34
N SER A 32 14.60 8.38 17.77
CA SER A 32 15.18 9.67 18.16
C SER A 32 14.20 10.81 17.95
N LEU A 33 13.44 10.82 16.85
CA LEU A 33 12.40 11.83 16.61
C LEU A 33 11.28 11.78 17.66
N ALA A 34 10.87 10.58 18.09
CA ALA A 34 9.89 10.43 19.17
C ALA A 34 10.40 10.97 20.51
N GLU A 35 11.67 10.71 20.83
CA GLU A 35 12.34 11.22 22.02
C GLU A 35 12.47 12.76 21.99
N GLU A 36 12.92 13.32 20.86
CA GLU A 36 13.12 14.77 20.70
C GLU A 36 11.81 15.57 20.63
N SER A 37 10.78 15.03 19.99
CA SER A 37 9.47 15.70 19.85
C SER A 37 8.56 15.53 21.08
N GLY A 38 8.85 14.55 21.94
CA GLY A 38 7.95 14.14 23.02
C GLY A 38 6.64 13.50 22.52
N VAL A 39 6.54 13.16 21.23
CA VAL A 39 5.40 12.42 20.67
C VAL A 39 5.63 10.93 20.93
N PRO A 40 4.64 10.20 21.51
CA PRO A 40 4.81 8.77 21.78
C PRO A 40 5.19 7.98 20.53
N TYR A 41 6.15 7.07 20.64
CA TYR A 41 6.64 6.27 19.50
C TYR A 41 5.50 5.54 18.76
N GLY A 42 4.54 4.97 19.48
CA GLY A 42 3.38 4.32 18.87
C GLY A 42 2.51 5.27 18.03
N THR A 43 2.38 6.52 18.46
CA THR A 43 1.68 7.58 17.73
C THR A 43 2.46 7.99 16.48
N LEU A 44 3.77 8.27 16.63
CA LEU A 44 4.63 8.61 15.51
C LEU A 44 4.65 7.50 14.46
N ARG A 45 4.71 6.24 14.89
CA ARG A 45 4.65 5.07 14.00
C ARG A 45 3.33 5.01 13.24
N ARG A 46 2.19 5.29 13.88
CA ARG A 46 0.88 5.34 13.21
C ARG A 46 0.82 6.43 12.14
N ILE A 47 1.37 7.62 12.44
CA ILE A 47 1.44 8.73 11.49
C ILE A 47 2.30 8.34 10.28
N LEU A 48 3.47 7.74 10.51
CA LEU A 48 4.44 7.46 9.44
C LEU A 48 4.15 6.18 8.63
N GLU A 49 3.59 5.14 9.24
CA GLU A 49 3.42 3.83 8.60
C GLU A 49 1.96 3.51 8.25
N LEU A 50 1.02 4.00 9.06
CA LEU A 50 -0.42 3.79 8.82
C LEU A 50 -1.09 5.03 8.23
N ASN A 51 -0.30 6.06 7.90
CA ASN A 51 -0.77 7.32 7.32
C ASN A 51 -1.98 7.88 8.08
N THR A 52 -1.96 7.81 9.41
CA THR A 52 -3.06 8.33 10.22
C THR A 52 -2.97 9.84 10.30
N VAL A 53 -4.13 10.51 10.31
CA VAL A 53 -4.24 11.95 10.55
C VAL A 53 -3.56 12.31 11.88
N ALA A 54 -2.52 13.13 11.81
CA ALA A 54 -1.82 13.68 12.96
C ALA A 54 -2.54 14.95 13.46
N ASP A 55 -2.56 15.17 14.76
CA ASP A 55 -3.06 16.43 15.30
C ASP A 55 -2.04 17.57 15.12
N TYR A 56 -2.51 18.82 15.18
CA TYR A 56 -1.67 20.00 14.96
C TYR A 56 -0.49 20.08 15.94
N GLU A 57 -0.72 19.78 17.22
CA GLU A 57 0.31 19.85 18.25
C GLU A 57 1.40 18.79 18.04
N GLN A 58 1.03 17.58 17.63
CA GLN A 58 1.95 16.52 17.23
C GLN A 58 2.78 16.94 16.03
N LEU A 59 2.15 17.51 14.99
CA LEU A 59 2.86 17.98 13.81
C LEU A 59 3.81 19.13 14.13
N ARG A 60 3.39 20.07 14.97
CA ARG A 60 4.24 21.17 15.45
C ARG A 60 5.46 20.64 16.20
N LYS A 61 5.27 19.74 17.16
CA LYS A 61 6.37 19.11 17.92
C LYS A 61 7.33 18.34 17.02
N ILE A 62 6.82 17.62 16.03
CA ILE A 62 7.63 16.91 15.04
C ILE A 62 8.45 17.91 14.21
N ALA A 63 7.83 19.00 13.75
CA ALA A 63 8.53 20.04 12.99
C ALA A 63 9.63 20.72 13.81
N ASP A 64 9.34 21.06 15.07
CA ASP A 64 10.30 21.64 16.02
C ASP A 64 11.49 20.70 16.25
N ALA A 65 11.23 19.40 16.45
CA ALA A 65 12.29 18.38 16.58
C ALA A 65 13.09 18.21 15.29
N LEU A 66 12.45 18.33 14.13
CA LEU A 66 13.11 18.40 12.83
C LEU A 66 13.77 19.77 12.58
N ARG A 67 13.76 20.72 13.51
CA ARG A 67 14.39 22.04 13.34
C ARG A 67 13.98 22.72 12.03
N MET A 68 12.69 22.64 11.69
CA MET A 68 12.14 23.27 10.50
C MET A 68 10.72 23.75 10.74
N PRO A 69 10.26 24.80 10.03
CA PRO A 69 8.91 25.26 10.23
C PRO A 69 7.90 24.24 9.70
N LEU A 70 6.80 24.06 10.42
CA LEU A 70 5.71 23.17 10.04
C LEU A 70 5.20 23.46 8.62
N SER A 71 5.14 24.73 8.23
CA SER A 71 4.75 25.14 6.88
C SER A 71 5.61 24.54 5.77
N SER A 72 6.90 24.28 6.02
CA SER A 72 7.77 23.63 5.03
C SER A 72 7.43 22.16 4.84
N ILE A 73 7.01 21.47 5.91
CA ILE A 73 6.56 20.07 5.81
C ILE A 73 5.23 20.01 5.05
N ILE A 74 4.30 20.92 5.35
CA ILE A 74 3.01 21.02 4.67
C ILE A 74 3.20 21.35 3.20
N ALA A 75 4.03 22.33 2.87
CA ALA A 75 4.29 22.70 1.47
C ALA A 75 4.93 21.56 0.66
N ASP A 76 5.81 20.75 1.26
CA ASP A 76 6.35 19.55 0.61
C ASP A 76 5.26 18.49 0.39
N ALA A 77 4.42 18.26 1.41
CA ALA A 77 3.29 17.32 1.30
C ALA A 77 2.28 17.74 0.22
N GLU A 78 1.97 19.04 0.10
CA GLU A 78 1.10 19.60 -0.93
C GLU A 78 1.69 19.47 -2.34
N ARG A 79 3.01 19.62 -2.49
CA ARG A 79 3.66 19.35 -3.78
C ARG A 79 3.56 17.88 -4.15
N LEU A 80 3.70 17.00 -3.17
CA LEU A 80 3.61 15.56 -3.38
C LEU A 80 2.22 15.06 -3.73
N THR A 81 1.13 15.79 -3.45
CA THR A 81 -0.21 15.40 -3.91
C THR A 81 -0.39 15.61 -5.41
N GLN A 82 0.45 16.44 -6.04
CA GLN A 82 0.46 16.69 -7.48
C GLN A 82 1.53 15.85 -8.20
N ASP A 83 2.36 15.12 -7.46
CA ASP A 83 3.39 14.25 -8.01
C ASP A 83 2.75 12.98 -8.59
N GLU A 84 2.83 12.83 -9.91
CA GLU A 84 2.19 11.74 -10.66
C GLU A 84 2.58 10.36 -10.12
N GLY A 85 3.86 10.16 -9.75
CA GLY A 85 4.32 8.89 -9.21
C GLY A 85 3.74 8.58 -7.83
N VAL A 86 3.54 9.59 -6.99
CA VAL A 86 2.91 9.41 -5.67
C VAL A 86 1.41 9.15 -5.79
N VAL A 87 0.74 9.84 -6.73
CA VAL A 87 -0.68 9.63 -7.04
C VAL A 87 -0.90 8.24 -7.61
N GLU A 88 -0.08 7.79 -8.57
CA GLU A 88 -0.16 6.46 -9.16
C GLU A 88 0.07 5.35 -8.11
N ASP A 89 1.06 5.50 -7.22
CA ASP A 89 1.29 4.57 -6.12
C ASP A 89 0.12 4.56 -5.12
N TYR A 90 -0.50 5.70 -4.85
CA TYR A 90 -1.72 5.77 -4.03
C TYR A 90 -2.89 5.04 -4.68
N LEU A 91 -3.19 5.35 -5.94
CA LEU A 91 -4.27 4.70 -6.69
C LEU A 91 -4.03 3.20 -6.82
N SER A 92 -2.79 2.77 -7.09
CA SER A 92 -2.41 1.36 -7.15
C SER A 92 -2.61 0.65 -5.80
N SER A 93 -2.34 1.33 -4.69
CA SER A 93 -2.57 0.78 -3.35
C SER A 93 -4.05 0.67 -2.97
N GLU A 94 -4.90 1.54 -3.52
CA GLU A 94 -6.35 1.57 -3.24
C GLU A 94 -7.16 0.69 -4.21
N LEU A 95 -6.71 0.60 -5.47
CA LEU A 95 -7.30 -0.23 -6.54
C LEU A 95 -6.79 -1.67 -6.53
N ALA A 96 -5.77 -2.00 -5.72
CA ALA A 96 -5.42 -3.39 -5.45
C ALA A 96 -6.69 -4.07 -4.89
N PRO A 97 -7.29 -5.03 -5.63
CA PRO A 97 -8.49 -5.70 -5.16
C PRO A 97 -8.19 -6.26 -3.78
N GLU A 98 -9.13 -6.01 -2.87
CA GLU A 98 -9.02 -6.26 -1.43
C GLU A 98 -8.02 -7.38 -1.12
N ARG A 99 -7.01 -7.06 -0.31
CA ARG A 99 -6.13 -8.07 0.32
C ARG A 99 -6.94 -9.32 0.61
N THR A 100 -6.79 -10.32 -0.24
CA THR A 100 -7.37 -11.64 -0.06
C THR A 100 -7.07 -12.04 1.37
N ASN A 101 -8.12 -12.28 2.15
CA ASN A 101 -7.94 -12.68 3.54
C ASN A 101 -7.06 -13.92 3.55
N ASN A 102 -6.26 -14.15 4.60
CA ASN A 102 -5.35 -15.32 4.67
C ASN A 102 -6.04 -16.70 4.47
N ARG A 103 -7.38 -16.75 4.38
CA ARG A 103 -8.16 -17.92 3.95
C ARG A 103 -8.05 -18.20 2.46
N ASP A 104 -7.97 -17.17 1.61
CA ASP A 104 -7.99 -17.34 0.15
C ASP A 104 -6.59 -17.71 -0.38
N ILE A 105 -5.51 -17.29 0.29
CA ILE A 105 -4.14 -17.75 -0.04
C ILE A 105 -4.01 -19.25 0.24
N ASN A 106 -4.57 -19.73 1.36
CA ASN A 106 -4.55 -21.17 1.67
C ASN A 106 -5.51 -21.97 0.77
N ALA A 107 -6.64 -21.38 0.34
CA ALA A 107 -7.53 -21.99 -0.64
C ALA A 107 -6.89 -22.07 -2.03
N ALA A 108 -6.25 -20.99 -2.51
CA ALA A 108 -5.51 -20.96 -3.76
C ALA A 108 -4.30 -21.92 -3.74
N ARG A 109 -3.61 -22.02 -2.59
CA ARG A 109 -2.51 -22.96 -2.40
C ARG A 109 -2.98 -24.42 -2.30
N ASN A 110 -4.20 -24.69 -1.82
CA ASN A 110 -4.80 -26.03 -1.88
C ASN A 110 -5.30 -26.39 -3.28
N LEU A 111 -5.83 -25.42 -4.05
CA LEU A 111 -6.22 -25.60 -5.46
C LEU A 111 -5.00 -25.89 -6.36
N LEU A 112 -3.90 -25.16 -6.18
CA LEU A 112 -2.64 -25.41 -6.90
C LEU A 112 -1.95 -26.72 -6.46
N ARG A 113 -2.29 -27.26 -5.30
CA ARG A 113 -1.79 -28.55 -4.80
C ARG A 113 -2.64 -29.74 -5.24
N GLN A 114 -3.84 -29.51 -5.78
CA GLN A 114 -4.71 -30.53 -6.39
C GLN A 114 -4.64 -30.54 -7.93
N GLY A 115 -3.62 -29.90 -8.52
CA GLY A 115 -3.43 -29.81 -9.96
C GLY A 115 -2.48 -30.84 -10.57
N ASN A 116 -2.09 -31.88 -9.82
CA ASN A 116 -1.47 -33.07 -10.39
C ASN A 116 -2.48 -34.19 -10.23
N ASP A 117 -3.19 -34.51 -11.31
CA ASP A 117 -3.27 -35.85 -11.90
C ASP A 117 -4.34 -35.82 -13.04
N ASP A 118 -3.87 -36.16 -14.24
CA ASP A 118 -4.61 -36.57 -15.44
C ASP A 118 -5.42 -35.52 -16.25
N ILE A 119 -4.69 -34.67 -16.98
CA ILE A 119 -5.20 -34.21 -18.28
C ILE A 119 -5.07 -35.41 -19.23
N ASP A 120 -6.17 -36.10 -19.50
CA ASP A 120 -6.24 -37.17 -20.50
C ASP A 120 -6.02 -36.59 -21.92
N ILE A 121 -4.76 -36.63 -22.36
CA ILE A 121 -4.30 -36.12 -23.65
C ILE A 121 -5.00 -36.83 -24.82
N ASP A 122 -5.45 -38.08 -24.64
CA ASP A 122 -6.13 -38.85 -25.68
C ASP A 122 -7.54 -38.30 -25.94
N SER A 123 -8.23 -37.83 -24.90
CA SER A 123 -9.52 -37.15 -25.02
C SER A 123 -9.39 -35.83 -25.78
N TRP A 124 -8.34 -35.05 -25.53
CA TRP A 124 -8.08 -33.79 -26.23
C TRP A 124 -7.73 -33.99 -27.71
N ALA A 125 -6.95 -35.04 -28.04
CA ALA A 125 -6.61 -35.38 -29.42
C ALA A 125 -7.82 -35.79 -30.27
N ASN A 126 -8.81 -36.46 -29.67
CA ASN A 126 -10.05 -36.85 -30.33
C ASN A 126 -10.94 -35.63 -30.63
N GLN A 127 -10.95 -34.64 -29.74
CA GLN A 127 -11.72 -33.41 -29.92
C GLN A 127 -11.19 -32.54 -31.08
N ILE A 128 -9.86 -32.42 -31.23
CA ILE A 128 -9.25 -31.68 -32.35
C ILE A 128 -9.52 -32.38 -33.70
N LYS A 129 -9.51 -33.72 -33.74
CA LYS A 129 -9.86 -34.47 -34.96
C LYS A 129 -11.32 -34.28 -35.36
N ALA A 130 -12.23 -34.25 -34.39
CA ALA A 130 -13.65 -33.99 -34.65
C ALA A 130 -13.90 -32.56 -35.17
N GLU A 131 -13.23 -31.55 -34.60
CA GLU A 131 -13.36 -30.16 -35.05
C GLU A 131 -12.81 -29.92 -36.46
N ASN A 132 -11.70 -30.56 -36.85
CA ASN A 132 -11.16 -30.45 -38.21
C ASN A 132 -12.03 -31.15 -39.26
N SER A 133 -12.80 -32.18 -38.89
CA SER A 133 -13.75 -32.83 -39.79
C SER A 133 -14.99 -31.98 -40.08
N MET A 134 -15.34 -31.04 -39.19
CA MET A 134 -16.50 -30.14 -39.35
C MET A 134 -16.18 -28.90 -40.20
N ARG A 135 -14.90 -28.57 -40.41
CA ARG A 135 -14.46 -27.40 -41.19
C ARG A 135 -14.20 -27.67 -42.67
N THR A 136 -14.24 -28.92 -43.11
CA THR A 136 -13.91 -29.32 -44.49
C THR A 136 -15.13 -29.62 -45.37
N ASN A 137 -16.34 -29.60 -44.81
CA ASN A 137 -17.61 -29.69 -45.56
C ASN A 137 -18.38 -28.36 -45.46
N ASN A 138 -17.87 -27.32 -46.12
CA ASN A 138 -18.67 -26.17 -46.56
C ASN A 138 -18.05 -25.56 -47.82
#